data_AF-A0A7V8Z3M4-F1
#
_entry.id   AF-A0A7V8Z3M4-F1
#
_cell.length_a   1.000
_cell.length_b   1.000
_cell.length_c   1.000
_cell.angle_alpha   90.00
_cell.angle_beta   90.00
_cell.angle_gamma   90.00
#
_symmetry.space_group_name_H-M   'P 1'
#
loop_
_entity.id
_entity.type
_entity.pdbx_description
1 polymer ?
#
loop_
_entity_poly.entity_id
_entity_poly.type
_entity_poly.pdbx_seq_one_letter_code
_entity_poly.pdbx_strand_id
1 'polypeptide(L)'
;MERVLSRHRDYVAGPEIGSWDELEVYLYSHLDAQRSFDFERGCPIGTAAYSLQPEQSAARARLGEALAHLRGRVARFLGDEQQKGRLDAAADCERLAAFAIAATQGGLILSLVDRDDRAAKAAIAGALSHLHSHRTTTRRARHRTATT
;
A
#
# COMPACT_ATOMS: atom_id res chain seq x y z
N MET A 1 23.53 10.50 10.53
CA MET A 1 22.89 9.18 10.80
C MET A 1 21.48 9.34 11.37
N GLU A 2 21.26 10.23 12.34
CA GLU A 2 19.93 10.55 12.90
C GLU A 2 18.87 10.97 11.86
N ARG A 3 19.22 11.81 10.87
CA ARG A 3 18.28 12.24 9.81
C ARG A 3 17.85 11.12 8.85
N VAL A 4 18.64 10.07 8.72
CA VAL A 4 18.31 8.89 7.89
C VAL A 4 17.31 8.02 8.65
N LEU A 5 17.53 7.83 9.95
CA LEU A 5 16.63 7.09 10.83
C LEU A 5 15.31 7.83 11.10
N SER A 6 15.32 9.17 11.21
CA SER A 6 14.09 9.96 11.35
C SER A 6 13.22 9.86 10.10
N ARG A 7 13.81 9.98 8.90
CA ARG A 7 13.09 9.81 7.62
C ARG A 7 12.58 8.38 7.40
N HIS A 8 13.25 7.36 7.93
CA HIS A 8 12.70 5.99 7.90
C HIS A 8 11.45 5.85 8.77
N ARG A 9 11.41 6.54 9.92
CA ARG A 9 10.21 6.59 10.77
C ARG A 9 9.07 7.32 10.05
N ASP A 10 9.36 8.43 9.37
CA ASP A 10 8.36 9.20 8.62
C ASP A 10 7.81 8.42 7.42
N TYR A 11 8.66 7.63 6.73
CA TYR A 11 8.24 6.76 5.62
C TYR A 11 7.32 5.62 6.09
N VAL A 12 7.62 5.01 7.23
CA VAL A 12 6.76 3.95 7.81
C VAL A 12 5.47 4.53 8.39
N ALA A 13 5.56 5.72 9.02
CA ALA A 13 4.41 6.41 9.60
C ALA A 13 3.46 6.97 8.52
N GLY A 14 3.97 7.48 7.40
CA GLY A 14 3.23 8.01 6.25
C GLY A 14 2.12 9.03 6.56
N PRO A 15 1.41 9.55 5.55
CA PRO A 15 0.19 10.33 5.76
C PRO A 15 -0.94 9.43 6.30
N GLU A 16 -1.85 9.99 7.10
CA GLU A 16 -3.02 9.26 7.65
C GLU A 16 -3.96 8.73 6.56
N ILE A 17 -4.81 7.77 6.92
CA ILE A 17 -5.80 7.15 6.01
C ILE A 17 -7.18 7.15 6.68
N GLY A 18 -7.94 8.25 6.52
CA GLY A 18 -9.33 8.37 6.97
C GLY A 18 -10.36 8.30 5.84
N SER A 19 -9.91 8.42 4.59
CA SER A 19 -10.72 8.49 3.38
C SER A 19 -10.05 7.78 2.19
N TRP A 20 -10.80 7.59 1.12
CA TRP A 20 -10.28 7.02 -0.12
C TRP A 20 -9.23 7.90 -0.79
N ASP A 21 -9.40 9.23 -0.72
CA ASP A 21 -8.43 10.19 -1.26
C ASP A 21 -7.13 10.14 -0.44
N GLU A 22 -7.23 10.01 0.89
CA GLU A 22 -6.07 9.84 1.76
C GLU A 22 -5.38 8.48 1.58
N LEU A 23 -6.12 7.42 1.23
CA LEU A 23 -5.53 6.14 0.83
C LEU A 23 -4.70 6.30 -0.45
N GLU A 24 -5.21 7.04 -1.44
CA GLU A 24 -4.47 7.37 -2.66
C GLU A 24 -3.19 8.16 -2.34
N VAL A 25 -3.30 9.22 -1.53
CA VAL A 25 -2.15 10.01 -1.05
C VAL A 25 -1.13 9.11 -0.33
N TYR A 26 -1.59 8.18 0.51
CA TYR A 26 -0.72 7.23 1.18
C TYR A 26 0.05 6.35 0.19
N LEU A 27 -0.60 5.73 -0.80
CA LEU A 27 0.08 4.88 -1.77
C LEU A 27 1.07 5.68 -2.63
N TYR A 28 0.71 6.90 -3.06
CA TYR A 28 1.61 7.76 -3.82
C TYR A 28 2.77 8.33 -2.99
N SER A 29 2.62 8.47 -1.66
CA SER A 29 3.72 8.96 -0.81
C SER A 29 4.98 8.08 -0.89
N HIS A 30 4.82 6.79 -1.19
CA HIS A 30 5.92 5.86 -1.44
C HIS A 30 6.73 6.24 -2.68
N LEU A 31 6.05 6.66 -3.75
CA LEU A 31 6.65 7.12 -5.00
C LEU A 31 7.24 8.52 -4.85
N ASP A 32 6.57 9.42 -4.12
CA ASP A 32 7.09 10.76 -3.85
C ASP A 32 8.40 10.72 -3.04
N ALA A 33 8.51 9.78 -2.10
CA ALA A 33 9.75 9.53 -1.39
C ALA A 33 10.89 9.17 -2.37
N GLN A 34 10.63 8.30 -3.35
CA GLN A 34 11.61 7.93 -4.38
C GLN A 34 11.94 9.11 -5.32
N ARG A 35 10.94 9.90 -5.74
CA ARG A 35 11.13 11.12 -6.54
C ARG A 35 12.03 12.13 -5.84
N SER A 36 11.92 12.26 -4.52
CA SER A 36 12.76 13.18 -3.73
C SER A 36 14.26 12.83 -3.75
N PHE A 37 14.62 11.68 -4.32
CA PHE A 37 15.99 11.23 -4.56
C PHE A 37 16.28 11.01 -6.04
N ASP A 38 15.56 11.67 -6.96
CA ASP A 38 15.77 11.55 -8.42
C ASP A 38 15.79 10.09 -8.92
N PHE A 39 14.95 9.26 -8.29
CA PHE A 39 14.87 7.82 -8.54
C PHE A 39 16.19 7.07 -8.35
N GLU A 40 17.15 7.61 -7.58
CA GLU A 40 18.40 6.93 -7.23
C GLU A 40 18.26 5.94 -6.08
N ARG A 41 17.13 6.00 -5.37
CA ARG A 41 16.88 5.18 -4.17
C ARG A 41 15.53 4.48 -4.27
N GLY A 42 15.52 3.18 -3.99
CA GLY A 42 14.29 2.41 -3.87
C GLY A 42 13.62 2.59 -2.50
N CYS A 43 12.60 1.76 -2.25
CA CYS A 43 12.01 1.64 -0.93
C CYS A 43 13.07 1.21 0.11
N PRO A 44 13.23 1.93 1.23
CA PRO A 44 14.25 1.59 2.23
C PRO A 44 14.04 0.19 2.85
N ILE A 45 12.79 -0.24 3.01
CA ILE A 45 12.45 -1.59 3.50
C ILE A 45 12.87 -2.64 2.47
N GLY A 46 12.58 -2.40 1.18
CA GLY A 46 12.96 -3.30 0.10
C GLY A 46 14.48 -3.43 -0.03
N THR A 47 15.21 -2.32 -0.02
CA THR A 47 16.69 -2.32 -0.05
C THR A 47 17.28 -3.08 1.14
N ALA A 48 16.75 -2.88 2.34
CA ALA A 48 17.19 -3.61 3.52
C ALA A 48 16.88 -5.11 3.41
N ALA A 49 15.70 -5.48 2.89
CA ALA A 49 15.30 -6.87 2.69
C ALA A 49 16.22 -7.61 1.71
N TYR A 50 16.62 -6.98 0.61
CA TYR A 50 17.58 -7.56 -0.35
C TYR A 50 19.01 -7.66 0.18
N SER A 51 19.34 -6.92 1.23
CA SER A 51 20.68 -6.93 1.84
C SER A 51 20.81 -7.95 2.98
N LEU A 52 19.71 -8.64 3.35
CA LEU A 52 19.71 -9.60 4.44
C LEU A 52 20.62 -10.80 4.17
N GLN A 53 21.42 -11.16 5.17
CA GLN A 53 22.13 -12.43 5.22
C GLN A 53 21.24 -13.51 5.88
N PRO A 54 21.47 -14.81 5.58
CA PRO A 54 20.63 -15.89 6.08
C PRO A 54 20.44 -15.87 7.61
N GLU A 55 21.51 -15.59 8.34
CA GLU A 55 21.63 -15.68 9.81
C GLU A 55 20.91 -14.52 10.53
N GLN A 56 20.50 -13.48 9.81
CA GLN A 56 19.94 -12.25 10.39
C GLN A 56 18.44 -12.36 10.71
N SER A 57 18.06 -13.36 11.52
CA SER A 57 16.66 -13.63 11.90
C SER A 57 15.97 -12.44 12.58
N ALA A 58 16.66 -11.73 13.48
CA ALA A 58 16.10 -10.56 14.15
C ALA A 58 15.83 -9.39 13.20
N ALA A 59 16.70 -9.15 12.21
CA ALA A 59 16.49 -8.12 11.19
C ALA A 59 15.31 -8.47 10.28
N ARG A 60 15.19 -9.76 9.91
CA ARG A 60 14.06 -10.28 9.15
C ARG A 60 12.72 -10.08 9.87
N ALA A 61 12.68 -10.34 11.18
CA ALA A 61 11.49 -10.10 12.00
C ALA A 61 11.09 -8.61 11.97
N ARG A 62 12.04 -7.70 12.19
CA ARG A 62 11.79 -6.24 12.17
C ARG A 62 11.31 -5.73 10.80
N LEU A 63 11.85 -6.26 9.70
CA LEU A 63 11.36 -5.94 8.36
C LEU A 63 9.96 -6.50 8.12
N GLY A 64 9.68 -7.70 8.62
CA GLY A 64 8.35 -8.29 8.62
C GLY A 64 7.32 -7.43 9.35
N GLU A 65 7.66 -6.92 10.53
CA GLU A 65 6.84 -5.98 11.30
C GLU A 65 6.58 -4.68 10.53
N ALA A 66 7.61 -4.11 9.90
CA ALA A 66 7.46 -2.89 9.10
C ALA A 66 6.52 -3.11 7.90
N LEU A 67 6.67 -4.22 7.16
CA LEU A 67 5.77 -4.58 6.06
C LEU A 67 4.35 -4.91 6.54
N ALA A 68 4.22 -5.52 7.71
CA ALA A 68 2.92 -5.76 8.34
C ALA A 68 2.25 -4.45 8.74
N HIS A 69 3.01 -3.48 9.25
CA HIS A 69 2.49 -2.15 9.58
C HIS A 69 1.96 -1.44 8.33
N LEU A 70 2.74 -1.40 7.24
CA LEU A 70 2.30 -0.75 5.99
C LEU A 70 1.00 -1.35 5.42
N ARG A 71 0.88 -2.69 5.45
CA ARG A 71 -0.34 -3.40 5.00
C ARG A 71 -1.49 -3.19 5.98
N GLY A 72 -1.23 -3.29 7.28
CA GLY A 72 -2.23 -3.17 8.33
C GLY A 72 -2.93 -1.81 8.33
N ARG A 73 -2.25 -0.74 7.92
CA ARG A 73 -2.88 0.58 7.74
C ARG A 73 -3.95 0.58 6.65
N VAL A 74 -3.65 0.00 5.49
CA VAL A 74 -4.60 -0.15 4.39
C VAL A 74 -5.73 -1.10 4.79
N ALA A 75 -5.40 -2.25 5.39
CA ALA A 75 -6.37 -3.24 5.82
C ALA A 75 -7.35 -2.68 6.85
N ARG A 76 -6.86 -1.89 7.81
CA ARG A 76 -7.68 -1.20 8.79
C ARG A 76 -8.66 -0.23 8.14
N PHE A 77 -8.20 0.64 7.23
CA PHE A 77 -9.08 1.54 6.50
C PHE A 77 -10.16 0.79 5.72
N LEU A 78 -9.79 -0.27 4.99
CA LEU A 78 -10.75 -1.10 4.26
C LEU A 78 -11.76 -1.79 5.19
N GLY A 79 -11.30 -2.28 6.34
CA GLY A 79 -12.16 -2.87 7.38
C GLY A 79 -13.15 -1.84 7.96
N ASP A 80 -12.71 -0.62 8.21
CA ASP A 80 -13.57 0.46 8.68
C ASP A 80 -14.63 0.83 7.62
N GLU A 81 -14.27 0.86 6.33
CA GLU A 81 -15.22 1.06 5.23
C GLU A 81 -16.22 -0.11 5.10
N GLN A 82 -15.77 -1.35 5.31
CA GLN A 82 -16.61 -2.54 5.32
C GLN A 82 -17.62 -2.52 6.48
N GLN A 83 -17.19 -2.17 7.69
CA GLN A 83 -18.06 -2.01 8.86
C GLN A 83 -19.13 -0.93 8.64
N LYS A 84 -18.79 0.14 7.90
CA LYS A 84 -19.73 1.20 7.51
C LYS A 84 -20.62 0.83 6.31
N GLY A 85 -20.51 -0.41 5.80
CA GLY A 85 -21.27 -0.90 4.65
C GLY A 85 -20.88 -0.27 3.31
N ARG A 86 -19.71 0.39 3.22
CA ARG A 86 -19.18 1.07 2.02
C ARG A 86 -18.23 0.22 1.19
N LEU A 87 -17.82 -0.94 1.72
CA LEU A 87 -17.08 -1.99 1.04
C LEU A 87 -17.88 -3.30 1.10
N ASP A 88 -17.76 -4.14 0.07
CA ASP A 88 -18.44 -5.43 0.01
C ASP A 88 -18.10 -6.27 1.26
N ALA A 89 -19.12 -6.84 1.92
CA ALA A 89 -18.97 -7.67 3.11
C ALA A 89 -18.14 -8.95 2.85
N ALA A 90 -18.03 -9.38 1.59
CA ALA A 90 -17.19 -10.51 1.18
C ALA A 90 -15.75 -10.09 0.81
N ALA A 91 -15.41 -8.80 0.84
CA ALA A 91 -14.06 -8.34 0.53
C ALA A 91 -13.07 -8.76 1.63
N ASP A 92 -11.99 -9.44 1.23
CA ASP A 92 -10.88 -9.78 2.11
C ASP A 92 -9.93 -8.57 2.22
N CYS A 93 -10.11 -7.77 3.28
CA CYS A 93 -9.38 -6.53 3.48
C CYS A 93 -7.87 -6.73 3.62
N GLU A 94 -7.43 -7.82 4.26
CA GLU A 94 -6.01 -8.14 4.44
C GLU A 94 -5.36 -8.51 3.09
N ARG A 95 -6.03 -9.33 2.30
CA ARG A 95 -5.54 -9.71 0.96
C ARG A 95 -5.50 -8.50 0.02
N LEU A 96 -6.51 -7.65 0.06
CA LEU A 96 -6.56 -6.42 -0.74
C LEU A 96 -5.45 -5.43 -0.37
N ALA A 97 -5.20 -5.25 0.94
CA ALA A 97 -4.10 -4.44 1.43
C ALA A 97 -2.74 -5.00 1.01
N ALA A 98 -2.54 -6.31 1.12
CA ALA A 98 -1.32 -6.97 0.67
C ALA A 98 -1.08 -6.77 -0.82
N PHE A 99 -2.13 -6.90 -1.65
CA PHE A 99 -2.05 -6.64 -3.09
C PHE A 99 -1.64 -5.20 -3.39
N ALA A 100 -2.29 -4.21 -2.76
CA ALA A 100 -2.01 -2.80 -3.02
C ALA A 100 -0.57 -2.42 -2.67
N ILE A 101 -0.06 -2.88 -1.52
CA ILE A 101 1.33 -2.65 -1.12
C ILE A 101 2.29 -3.39 -2.05
N ALA A 102 2.02 -4.64 -2.42
CA ALA A 102 2.89 -5.40 -3.33
C ALA A 102 2.98 -4.73 -4.72
N ALA A 103 1.85 -4.30 -5.28
CA ALA A 103 1.79 -3.57 -6.55
C ALA A 103 2.59 -2.26 -6.49
N THR A 104 2.42 -1.50 -5.40
CA THR A 104 3.17 -0.25 -5.16
C THR A 104 4.67 -0.52 -5.10
N GLN A 105 5.12 -1.50 -4.30
CA GLN A 105 6.54 -1.83 -4.16
C GLN A 105 7.15 -2.34 -5.48
N GLY A 106 6.44 -3.16 -6.25
CA GLY A 106 6.86 -3.58 -7.58
C GLY A 106 7.00 -2.40 -8.55
N GLY A 107 6.06 -1.44 -8.51
CA GLY A 107 6.14 -0.20 -9.26
C GLY A 107 7.39 0.62 -8.95
N LEU A 108 7.78 0.74 -7.68
CA LEU A 108 8.99 1.46 -7.28
C LEU A 108 10.29 0.82 -7.82
N ILE A 109 10.31 -0.51 -7.99
CA ILE A 109 11.46 -1.20 -8.60
C ILE A 109 11.59 -0.80 -10.07
N LEU A 110 10.48 -0.78 -10.81
CA LEU A 110 10.48 -0.34 -12.20
C LEU A 110 10.92 1.12 -12.32
N SER A 111 10.37 2.00 -11.47
CA SER A 111 10.75 3.41 -11.43
C SER A 111 12.22 3.66 -11.07
N LEU A 112 12.81 2.83 -10.21
CA LEU A 112 14.25 2.88 -9.87
C LEU A 112 15.12 2.58 -11.10
N VAL A 113 14.71 1.60 -11.92
CA VAL A 113 15.48 1.16 -13.09
C VAL A 113 15.29 2.14 -14.26
N ASP A 114 14.05 2.52 -14.54
CA ASP A 114 13.69 3.35 -15.69
C ASP A 114 13.97 4.85 -15.48
N ARG A 115 14.25 5.26 -14.23
CA ARG A 115 14.45 6.66 -13.83
C ARG A 115 13.28 7.57 -14.17
N ASP A 116 12.08 7.01 -14.11
CA ASP A 116 10.83 7.73 -14.28
C ASP A 116 9.72 7.14 -13.38
N ASP A 117 8.54 7.76 -13.38
CA ASP A 117 7.44 7.36 -12.52
C ASP A 117 6.26 6.67 -13.23
N ARG A 118 6.38 6.38 -14.52
CA ARG A 118 5.26 5.95 -15.35
C ARG A 118 4.74 4.59 -14.91
N ALA A 119 5.64 3.64 -14.71
CA ALA A 119 5.30 2.28 -14.28
C ALA A 119 4.72 2.27 -12.86
N ALA A 120 5.30 3.02 -11.92
CA ALA A 120 4.79 3.13 -10.56
C ALA A 120 3.39 3.76 -10.51
N LYS A 121 3.16 4.84 -11.27
CA LYS A 121 1.82 5.45 -11.40
C LYS A 121 0.80 4.45 -11.91
N ALA A 122 1.13 3.70 -12.96
CA ALA A 122 0.23 2.69 -13.52
C ALA A 122 -0.08 1.58 -12.50
N ALA A 123 0.91 1.11 -11.76
CA ALA A 123 0.73 0.10 -10.72
C ALA A 123 -0.15 0.60 -9.56
N ILE A 124 0.09 1.81 -9.05
CA ILE A 124 -0.70 2.41 -7.97
C ILE A 124 -2.14 2.67 -8.43
N ALA A 125 -2.33 3.23 -9.62
CA ALA A 125 -3.66 3.45 -10.20
C ALA A 125 -4.43 2.12 -10.39
N GLY A 126 -3.75 1.08 -10.87
CA GLY A 126 -4.32 -0.26 -10.99
C GLY A 126 -4.72 -0.86 -9.65
N ALA A 127 -3.89 -0.68 -8.61
CA ALA A 127 -4.22 -1.08 -7.24
C ALA A 127 -5.45 -0.35 -6.72
N LEU A 128 -5.49 0.98 -6.84
CA LEU A 128 -6.64 1.80 -6.41
C LEU A 128 -7.93 1.41 -7.14
N SER A 129 -7.87 1.22 -8.46
CA SER A 129 -9.00 0.73 -9.26
C SER A 129 -9.51 -0.62 -8.76
N HIS A 130 -8.60 -1.55 -8.46
CA HIS A 130 -8.98 -2.85 -7.90
C HIS A 130 -9.66 -2.70 -6.54
N LEU A 131 -9.12 -1.90 -5.62
CA LEU A 131 -9.74 -1.64 -4.32
C LEU A 131 -11.12 -0.97 -4.48
N HIS A 132 -11.25 0.01 -5.36
CA HIS A 132 -12.51 0.69 -5.64
C HIS A 132 -13.58 -0.23 -6.21
N SER A 133 -13.19 -1.28 -6.96
CA SER A 133 -14.15 -2.26 -7.49
C SER A 133 -14.91 -3.04 -6.40
N HIS A 134 -14.37 -3.07 -5.17
CA HIS A 134 -15.03 -3.66 -4.00
C HIS A 134 -15.96 -2.70 -3.26
N ARG A 135 -16.04 -1.42 -3.65
CA ARG A 135 -16.96 -0.47 -3.01
C ARG A 135 -18.40 -0.86 -3.28
N THR A 136 -19.24 -0.76 -2.25
CA THR A 136 -20.68 -0.91 -2.44
C THR A 136 -21.19 0.32 -3.19
N THR A 137 -21.60 0.13 -4.44
CA THR A 137 -22.50 1.10 -5.07
C THR A 137 -23.90 0.80 -4.56
N THR A 138 -24.67 1.84 -4.23
CA THR A 138 -26.06 1.79 -3.73
C THR A 138 -27.04 1.01 -4.65
N ARG A 139 -26.56 0.43 -5.74
CA ARG A 139 -27.31 -0.24 -6.81
C ARG A 139 -27.45 -1.77 -6.64
N ARG A 140 -26.82 -2.41 -5.66
CA ARG A 140 -26.90 -3.88 -5.47
C ARG A 140 -28.01 -4.36 -4.54
N ALA A 141 -28.77 -3.44 -3.92
CA ALA A 141 -29.92 -3.78 -3.07
C ALA A 141 -31.21 -4.11 -3.85
N ARG A 142 -31.25 -3.89 -5.18
CA ARG A 142 -32.48 -4.07 -6.00
C ARG A 142 -32.57 -5.38 -6.78
N HIS A 143 -31.59 -6.29 -6.69
CA HIS A 143 -31.59 -7.53 -7.48
C HIS A 143 -31.70 -8.84 -6.67
N ARG A 144 -31.95 -8.76 -5.35
CA ARG A 144 -32.16 -9.94 -4.50
C ARG A 144 -33.61 -10.15 -4.04
N THR A 145 -34.58 -9.44 -4.62
CA THR A 145 -36.01 -9.57 -4.30
C THR A 145 -36.87 -10.11 -5.44
N ALA A 146 -36.27 -10.67 -6.50
CA ALA A 146 -37.00 -11.25 -7.62
C ALA A 146 -36.58 -12.69 -7.89
N THR A 147 -36.84 -13.60 -6.94
CA THR A 147 -37.09 -15.01 -7.26
C THR A 147 -37.98 -15.56 -6.15
N THR A 148 -39.28 -15.57 -6.45
CA THR A 148 -40.31 -16.34 -5.74
C THR A 148 -40.34 -17.74 -6.34
#